data_AF-A0A8T6M8I5-F1
#
_entry.id   AF-A0A8T6M8I5-F1
#
_cell.length_a   1.000
_cell.length_b   1.000
_cell.length_c   1.000
_cell.angle_alpha   90.00
_cell.angle_beta   90.00
_cell.angle_gamma   90.00
#
_symmetry.space_group_name_H-M   'P 1'
#
loop_
_entity.id
_entity.type
_entity.pdbx_description
1 polymer ?
#
loop_
_entity_poly.entity_id
_entity_poly.type
_entity_poly.pdbx_seq_one_letter_code
_entity_poly.pdbx_strand_id
1 'polypeptide(L)'
;MSEIINFISSTQEYKAVKKMKVIPGVKEMDVLEFLVSVEVTTNLQINRLLEKIVDTNTFNLEIEKLFTKDVTSFIKEISSASFLKVIEKNILKDEYKKDKVLLDVLKSYSLNKYLLHNKIMEEDAVGYYKILFPARKKQLKKAILK
;
A
#
# COMPACT_ATOMS: atom_id res chain seq x y z
N MET A 1 12.00 1.30 -32.18
CA MET A 1 10.67 0.85 -31.74
C MET A 1 10.23 1.77 -30.61
N SER A 2 9.03 2.36 -30.64
CA SER A 2 8.57 3.28 -29.57
C SER A 2 7.60 2.56 -28.64
N GLU A 3 7.87 2.59 -27.35
CA GLU A 3 7.01 2.02 -26.31
C GLU A 3 6.14 3.15 -25.70
N ILE A 4 4.93 2.83 -25.25
CA ILE A 4 4.01 3.80 -24.65
C ILE A 4 3.49 3.23 -23.34
N ILE A 5 3.59 4.01 -22.27
CA ILE A 5 3.04 3.68 -20.95
C ILE A 5 1.86 4.61 -20.69
N ASN A 6 0.69 4.04 -20.41
CA ASN A 6 -0.55 4.77 -20.15
C ASN A 6 -1.16 4.36 -18.80
N PHE A 7 -1.53 5.34 -17.99
CA PHE A 7 -2.42 5.18 -16.85
C PHE A 7 -3.66 6.04 -17.05
N ILE A 8 -4.83 5.40 -17.07
CA ILE A 8 -6.12 6.06 -17.25
C ILE A 8 -7.03 5.56 -16.13
N SER A 9 -7.53 6.48 -15.31
CA SER A 9 -8.52 6.21 -14.28
C SER A 9 -9.69 7.18 -14.44
N SER A 10 -10.91 6.65 -14.43
CA SER A 10 -12.13 7.42 -14.54
C SER A 10 -13.21 6.80 -13.66
N THR A 11 -13.66 7.54 -12.66
CA THR A 11 -14.89 7.29 -11.88
C THR A 11 -15.80 8.51 -12.02
N GLN A 12 -17.01 8.48 -11.47
CA GLN A 12 -17.94 9.62 -11.53
C GLN A 12 -17.36 10.91 -10.92
N GLU A 13 -16.44 10.81 -9.97
CA GLU A 13 -15.88 11.95 -9.22
C GLU A 13 -14.37 12.17 -9.45
N TYR A 14 -13.70 11.28 -10.19
CA TYR A 14 -12.25 11.34 -10.36
C TYR A 14 -11.82 10.96 -11.77
N LYS A 15 -10.94 11.78 -12.37
CA LYS A 15 -10.33 11.52 -13.66
C LYS A 15 -8.83 11.80 -13.59
N ALA A 16 -8.01 10.82 -13.98
CA ALA A 16 -6.59 11.00 -14.19
C ALA A 16 -6.12 10.31 -15.46
N VAL A 17 -5.34 11.04 -16.24
CA VAL A 17 -4.72 10.56 -17.47
C VAL A 17 -3.25 10.91 -17.41
N LYS A 18 -2.40 9.89 -17.28
CA LYS A 18 -0.94 10.01 -17.34
C LYS A 18 -0.43 9.17 -18.49
N LYS A 19 0.35 9.77 -19.38
CA LYS A 19 0.88 9.11 -20.57
C LYS A 19 2.34 9.50 -20.78
N MET A 20 3.17 8.52 -21.11
CA MET A 20 4.57 8.73 -21.48
C MET A 20 4.89 7.93 -22.74
N LYS A 21 5.55 8.57 -23.71
CA LYS A 21 6.09 7.91 -24.89
C LYS A 21 7.59 7.69 -24.67
N VAL A 22 8.02 6.43 -24.71
CA VAL A 22 9.42 6.04 -24.59
C VAL A 22 10.01 5.95 -25.99
N ILE A 23 10.86 6.93 -26.31
CA ILE A 23 11.60 7.02 -27.58
C ILE A 23 13.10 6.89 -27.29
N PRO A 24 13.95 6.60 -28.31
CA PRO A 24 15.39 6.60 -28.13
C PRO A 24 15.88 7.92 -27.50
N GLY A 25 16.60 7.84 -26.39
CA GLY A 25 17.11 9.00 -25.63
C GLY A 25 16.36 9.31 -24.32
N VAL A 26 15.20 8.70 -24.06
CA VAL A 26 14.54 8.76 -22.75
C VAL A 26 15.38 8.02 -21.72
N LYS A 27 15.65 8.64 -20.56
CA LYS A 27 16.42 8.01 -19.50
C LYS A 27 15.52 7.12 -18.66
N GLU A 28 16.09 6.02 -18.14
CA GLU A 28 15.39 5.14 -17.19
C GLU A 28 14.87 5.90 -15.97
N MET A 29 15.60 6.93 -15.52
CA MET A 29 15.19 7.78 -14.39
C MET A 29 13.89 8.54 -14.68
N ASP A 30 13.69 9.02 -15.90
CA ASP A 30 12.48 9.75 -16.29
C ASP A 30 11.27 8.82 -16.31
N VAL A 31 11.48 7.56 -16.72
CA VAL A 31 10.45 6.50 -16.66
C VAL A 31 10.10 6.18 -15.21
N LEU A 32 11.10 6.09 -14.34
CA LEU A 32 10.90 5.82 -12.92
C LEU A 32 10.14 6.96 -12.22
N GLU A 33 10.49 8.21 -12.49
CA GLU A 33 9.75 9.37 -11.97
C GLU A 33 8.29 9.37 -12.45
N PHE A 34 8.06 9.04 -13.72
CA PHE A 34 6.69 8.89 -14.24
C PHE A 34 5.90 7.82 -13.48
N LEU A 35 6.49 6.64 -13.26
CA LEU A 35 5.85 5.54 -12.53
C LEU A 35 5.57 5.90 -11.08
N VAL A 36 6.52 6.53 -10.38
CA VAL A 36 6.31 7.05 -9.01
C VAL A 36 5.14 8.04 -8.99
N SER A 37 5.04 8.91 -9.99
CA SER A 37 3.92 9.85 -10.06
C SER A 37 2.57 9.12 -10.18
N VAL A 38 2.49 8.03 -10.94
CA VAL A 38 1.27 7.22 -11.10
C VAL A 38 0.92 6.56 -9.78
N GLU A 39 1.91 5.98 -9.12
CA GLU A 39 1.80 5.29 -7.84
C GLU A 39 1.29 6.22 -6.73
N VAL A 40 1.91 7.40 -6.54
CA VAL A 40 1.46 8.42 -5.57
C VAL A 40 0.01 8.82 -5.82
N THR A 41 -0.36 9.02 -7.08
CA THR A 41 -1.73 9.41 -7.46
C THR A 41 -2.72 8.29 -7.14
N THR A 42 -2.31 7.04 -7.35
CA THR A 42 -3.13 5.85 -7.09
C THR A 42 -3.33 5.64 -5.60
N ASN A 43 -2.26 5.72 -4.80
CA ASN A 43 -2.31 5.59 -3.35
C ASN A 43 -3.22 6.64 -2.71
N LEU A 44 -3.15 7.88 -3.17
CA LEU A 44 -4.02 8.96 -2.70
C LEU A 44 -5.51 8.68 -2.98
N GLN A 45 -5.83 8.10 -4.13
CA GLN A 45 -7.22 7.71 -4.44
C GLN A 45 -7.67 6.49 -3.63
N ILE A 46 -6.80 5.50 -3.42
CA ILE A 46 -7.11 4.35 -2.56
C ILE A 46 -7.47 4.84 -1.15
N ASN A 47 -6.69 5.74 -0.56
CA ASN A 47 -6.98 6.29 0.76
C ASN A 47 -8.32 7.03 0.80
N ARG A 48 -8.60 7.88 -0.19
CA ARG A 48 -9.90 8.58 -0.29
C ARG A 48 -11.09 7.63 -0.41
N LEU A 49 -10.95 6.55 -1.18
CA LEU A 49 -11.99 5.54 -1.31
C LEU A 49 -12.15 4.72 -0.02
N LEU A 50 -11.06 4.38 0.65
CA LEU A 50 -11.09 3.70 1.93
C LEU A 50 -11.81 4.53 2.99
N GLU A 51 -11.56 5.83 3.09
CA GLU A 51 -12.27 6.73 4.03
C GLU A 51 -13.79 6.78 3.80
N LYS A 52 -14.28 6.48 2.59
CA LYS A 52 -15.72 6.39 2.29
C LYS A 52 -16.34 5.05 2.70
N ILE A 53 -15.52 4.02 2.90
CA ILE A 53 -15.96 2.63 3.10
C ILE A 53 -15.63 2.13 4.52
N VAL A 54 -14.62 2.71 5.16
CA VAL A 54 -14.04 2.25 6.43
C VAL A 54 -13.86 3.44 7.35
N ASP A 55 -14.19 3.26 8.64
CA ASP A 55 -13.76 4.16 9.70
C ASP A 55 -12.25 4.00 9.92
N THR A 56 -11.47 4.74 9.14
CA THR A 56 -10.00 4.67 9.14
C THR A 56 -9.41 5.13 10.47
N ASN A 57 -10.08 6.02 11.22
CA ASN A 57 -9.61 6.50 12.52
C ASN A 57 -9.66 5.37 13.56
N THR A 58 -10.83 4.76 13.72
CA THR A 58 -10.99 3.64 14.66
C THR A 58 -10.14 2.45 14.23
N PHE A 59 -10.07 2.16 12.93
CA PHE A 59 -9.24 1.07 12.42
C PHE A 59 -7.74 1.29 12.69
N ASN A 60 -7.23 2.51 12.54
CA ASN A 60 -5.85 2.85 12.87
C ASN A 60 -5.53 2.60 14.35
N LEU A 61 -6.43 2.99 15.26
CA LEU A 61 -6.27 2.72 16.69
C LEU A 61 -6.21 1.22 17.01
N GLU A 62 -6.99 0.39 16.30
CA GLU A 62 -6.94 -1.06 16.47
C GLU A 62 -5.61 -1.65 15.95
N ILE A 63 -5.08 -1.13 14.84
CA ILE A 63 -3.79 -1.54 14.30
C ILE A 63 -2.64 -1.15 15.24
N GLU A 64 -2.65 0.07 15.79
CA GLU A 64 -1.60 0.59 16.66
C GLU A 64 -1.39 -0.26 17.93
N LYS A 65 -2.46 -0.86 18.46
CA LYS A 65 -2.37 -1.81 19.59
C LYS A 65 -1.47 -3.01 19.28
N LEU A 66 -1.29 -3.34 18.01
CA LEU A 66 -0.49 -4.48 17.56
C LEU A 66 0.97 -4.11 17.30
N PHE A 67 1.34 -2.83 17.33
CA PHE A 67 2.70 -2.37 16.96
C PHE A 67 3.80 -2.85 17.89
N THR A 68 3.47 -3.21 19.12
CA THR A 68 4.41 -3.77 20.10
C THR A 68 4.82 -5.21 19.80
N LYS A 69 4.10 -5.89 18.89
CA LYS A 69 4.42 -7.26 18.47
C LYS A 69 5.62 -7.26 17.53
N ASP A 70 6.40 -8.35 17.56
CA ASP A 70 7.40 -8.60 16.52
C ASP A 70 6.74 -8.86 15.16
N VAL A 71 7.51 -8.73 14.08
CA VAL A 71 7.03 -8.84 12.70
C VAL A 71 6.24 -10.14 12.46
N THR A 72 6.74 -11.27 12.96
CA THR A 72 6.12 -12.58 12.73
C THR A 72 4.79 -12.67 13.46
N SER A 73 4.76 -12.25 14.72
CA SER A 73 3.54 -12.21 15.54
C SER A 73 2.51 -11.23 14.99
N PHE A 74 2.95 -10.08 14.47
CA PHE A 74 2.08 -9.11 13.81
C PHE A 74 1.43 -9.69 12.56
N ILE A 75 2.20 -10.32 11.67
CA ILE A 75 1.69 -10.96 10.44
C ILE A 75 0.67 -12.05 10.76
N LYS A 76 0.93 -12.86 11.81
CA LYS A 76 -0.01 -13.88 12.27
C LYS A 76 -1.31 -13.24 12.77
N GLU A 77 -1.21 -12.15 13.53
CA GLU A 77 -2.37 -11.45 14.06
C GLU A 77 -3.24 -10.87 12.94
N ILE A 78 -2.68 -10.14 11.98
CA ILE A 78 -3.48 -9.54 10.89
C ILE A 78 -4.09 -10.57 9.95
N SER A 79 -3.59 -11.81 9.97
CA SER A 79 -4.11 -12.93 9.18
C SER A 79 -5.15 -13.76 9.94
N SER A 80 -5.37 -13.46 11.22
CA SER A 80 -6.24 -14.24 12.11
C SER A 80 -7.73 -13.96 11.88
N ALA A 81 -8.57 -14.89 12.36
CA ALA A 81 -10.01 -14.69 12.40
C ALA A 81 -10.44 -13.59 13.40
N SER A 82 -9.64 -13.31 14.44
CA SER A 82 -9.92 -12.20 15.37
C SER A 82 -9.75 -10.87 14.65
N PHE A 83 -8.67 -10.69 13.90
CA PHE A 83 -8.44 -9.46 13.16
C PHE A 83 -9.42 -9.27 12.00
N LEU A 84 -9.90 -10.36 11.39
CA LEU A 84 -11.00 -10.27 10.42
C LEU A 84 -12.24 -9.60 11.03
N LYS A 85 -12.62 -9.96 12.27
CA LYS A 85 -13.75 -9.33 12.96
C LYS A 85 -13.49 -7.85 13.25
N VAL A 86 -12.24 -7.48 13.53
CA VAL A 86 -11.83 -6.07 13.68
C VAL A 86 -12.05 -5.31 12.37
N ILE A 87 -11.61 -5.88 11.24
CA ILE A 87 -11.83 -5.28 9.91
C ILE A 87 -13.33 -5.11 9.65
N GLU A 88 -14.11 -6.19 9.78
CA GLU A 88 -15.56 -6.18 9.51
C GLU A 88 -16.33 -5.15 10.35
N LYS A 89 -15.93 -4.94 11.61
CA LYS A 89 -16.54 -3.96 12.50
C LYS A 89 -16.31 -2.51 12.06
N ASN A 90 -15.18 -2.24 11.39
CA ASN A 90 -14.80 -0.88 10.96
C ASN A 90 -15.29 -0.54 9.55
N ILE A 91 -15.89 -1.48 8.82
CA ILE A 91 -16.50 -1.22 7.52
C ILE A 91 -17.87 -0.55 7.72
N LEU A 92 -18.02 0.64 7.15
CA LEU A 92 -19.20 1.52 7.28
C LEU A 92 -20.43 0.99 6.55
N LYS A 93 -20.23 0.19 5.50
CA LYS A 93 -21.29 -0.30 4.60
C LYS A 93 -21.30 -1.82 4.56
N ASP A 94 -22.43 -2.42 4.92
CA ASP A 94 -22.58 -3.87 5.07
C ASP A 94 -22.24 -4.67 3.80
N GLU A 95 -22.51 -4.10 2.63
CA GLU A 95 -22.24 -4.74 1.33
C GLU A 95 -20.76 -5.10 1.11
N TYR A 96 -19.82 -4.38 1.74
CA TYR A 96 -18.38 -4.65 1.60
C TYR A 96 -17.79 -5.51 2.71
N LYS A 97 -18.55 -5.86 3.76
CA LYS A 97 -17.99 -6.58 4.93
C LYS A 97 -17.36 -7.93 4.59
N LYS A 98 -17.80 -8.57 3.51
CA LYS A 98 -17.28 -9.87 3.05
C LYS A 98 -16.52 -9.77 1.72
N ASP A 99 -16.24 -8.56 1.24
CA ASP A 99 -15.50 -8.38 0.01
C ASP A 99 -14.04 -8.72 0.23
N LYS A 100 -13.59 -9.82 -0.38
CA LYS A 100 -12.22 -10.33 -0.23
C LYS A 100 -11.16 -9.29 -0.65
N VAL A 101 -11.43 -8.49 -1.68
CA VAL A 101 -10.49 -7.49 -2.17
C VAL A 101 -10.31 -6.40 -1.10
N LEU A 102 -11.41 -5.92 -0.52
CA LEU A 102 -11.33 -4.94 0.56
C LEU A 102 -10.59 -5.48 1.78
N LEU A 103 -10.86 -6.73 2.17
CA LEU A 103 -10.18 -7.38 3.30
C LEU A 103 -8.67 -7.48 3.07
N ASP A 104 -8.24 -7.87 1.88
CA ASP A 104 -6.81 -7.98 1.53
C ASP A 104 -6.13 -6.60 1.46
N VAL A 105 -6.85 -5.56 0.99
CA VAL A 105 -6.39 -4.17 1.02
C VAL A 105 -6.18 -3.69 2.47
N LEU A 106 -7.12 -3.98 3.38
CA LEU A 106 -7.02 -3.54 4.77
C LEU A 106 -5.92 -4.28 5.56
N LYS A 107 -5.65 -5.54 5.24
CA LYS A 107 -4.47 -6.26 5.77
C LYS A 107 -3.17 -5.62 5.28
N SER A 108 -3.09 -5.31 3.98
CA SER A 108 -1.92 -4.66 3.39
C SER A 108 -1.70 -3.27 3.98
N TYR A 109 -2.78 -2.51 4.18
CA TYR A 109 -2.77 -1.22 4.86
C TYR A 109 -2.21 -1.33 6.28
N SER A 110 -2.68 -2.32 7.04
CA SER A 110 -2.23 -2.59 8.42
C SER A 110 -0.73 -2.91 8.46
N LEU A 111 -0.26 -3.76 7.53
CA LEU A 111 1.15 -4.10 7.41
C LEU A 111 2.02 -2.87 7.09
N ASN A 112 1.60 -2.06 6.13
CA ASN A 112 2.33 -0.83 5.78
C ASN A 112 2.45 0.10 6.98
N LYS A 113 1.36 0.32 7.71
CA LYS A 113 1.35 1.12 8.95
C LYS A 113 2.34 0.59 9.99
N TYR A 114 2.36 -0.73 10.22
CA TYR A 114 3.30 -1.37 11.15
C TYR A 114 4.76 -1.18 10.74
N LEU A 115 5.07 -1.38 9.46
CA LEU A 115 6.43 -1.28 8.93
C LEU A 115 6.99 0.13 9.06
N LEU A 116 6.15 1.15 8.81
CA LEU A 116 6.49 2.56 8.98
C LEU A 116 6.71 2.90 10.45
N HIS A 117 5.78 2.53 11.32
CA HIS A 117 5.87 2.83 12.75
C HIS A 117 7.12 2.24 13.39
N ASN A 118 7.44 0.98 13.09
CA ASN A 118 8.60 0.29 13.64
C ASN A 118 9.92 0.65 12.94
N LYS A 119 9.91 1.63 12.02
CA LYS A 119 11.07 2.06 11.24
C LYS A 119 11.78 0.90 10.52
N ILE A 120 11.03 -0.17 10.26
CA ILE A 120 11.45 -1.26 9.36
C ILE A 120 11.42 -0.74 7.91
N MET A 121 10.57 0.26 7.69
CA MET A 121 10.45 1.02 6.45
C MET A 121 10.46 2.52 6.79
N GLU A 122 11.16 3.34 6.00
CA GLU A 122 11.21 4.81 6.17
C GLU A 122 9.89 5.46 5.71
N GLU A 123 9.48 6.59 6.32
CA GLU A 123 8.26 7.36 5.99
C GLU A 123 8.16 7.76 4.51
N ASP A 124 9.29 8.10 3.88
CA ASP A 124 9.36 8.42 2.45
C ASP A 124 9.07 7.22 1.54
N ALA A 125 8.95 5.99 2.08
CA ALA A 125 8.58 4.80 1.32
C ALA A 125 7.09 4.70 0.95
N VAL A 126 6.23 5.61 1.45
CA VAL A 126 4.86 5.75 0.92
C VAL A 126 4.84 6.56 -0.38
N GLY A 127 5.90 7.35 -0.64
CA GLY A 127 6.14 8.04 -1.92
C GLY A 127 7.25 7.42 -2.77
N TYR A 128 7.93 6.38 -2.27
CA TYR A 128 8.99 5.67 -2.96
C TYR A 128 8.75 4.16 -2.91
N TYR A 129 8.10 3.63 -3.95
CA TYR A 129 8.49 2.35 -4.54
C TYR A 129 9.91 2.48 -5.15
N LYS A 130 10.88 2.73 -4.24
CA LYS A 130 12.34 2.82 -4.39
C LYS A 130 12.85 1.64 -5.21
N ILE A 131 13.35 1.94 -6.41
CA ILE A 131 14.37 1.18 -7.15
C ILE A 131 15.39 0.66 -6.13
N LEU A 132 15.51 -0.66 -5.93
CA LEU A 132 16.70 -1.39 -5.44
C LEU A 132 16.33 -2.84 -5.08
N PHE A 133 16.18 -3.69 -6.09
CA PHE A 133 16.07 -5.14 -5.92
C PHE A 133 17.36 -5.87 -5.43
N PRO A 134 18.60 -5.37 -5.57
CA PRO A 134 19.78 -6.13 -5.11
C PRO A 134 20.13 -5.99 -3.61
N ALA A 135 19.88 -4.84 -2.96
CA ALA A 135 20.35 -4.60 -1.59
C ALA A 135 19.47 -5.28 -0.51
N ARG A 136 18.18 -5.47 -0.78
CA ARG A 136 17.21 -5.94 0.21
C ARG A 136 17.24 -7.46 0.47
N LYS A 137 17.74 -8.28 -0.47
CA LYS A 137 17.96 -9.73 -0.24
C LYS A 137 19.02 -9.97 0.86
N LYS A 138 19.99 -9.06 1.02
CA LYS A 138 21.00 -9.11 2.10
C LYS A 138 20.44 -8.64 3.45
N GLN A 139 19.54 -7.65 3.48
CA GLN A 139 18.96 -7.13 4.71
C GLN A 139 17.85 -8.04 5.28
N LEU A 140 16.98 -8.60 4.42
CA LEU A 140 16.01 -9.63 4.82
C LEU A 140 16.71 -10.89 5.34
N LYS A 141 17.79 -11.34 4.70
CA LYS A 141 18.61 -12.44 5.25
C LYS A 141 19.18 -12.12 6.64
N LYS A 142 19.62 -10.88 6.88
CA LYS A 142 20.16 -10.47 8.19
C LYS A 142 19.09 -10.37 9.29
N ALA A 143 17.87 -9.96 8.94
CA ALA A 143 16.76 -9.86 9.89
C ALA A 143 16.12 -11.22 10.22
N ILE A 144 16.15 -12.17 9.27
CA ILE A 144 15.62 -13.54 9.46
C ILE A 144 16.64 -14.47 10.17
N LEU A 145 17.94 -14.16 10.11
CA LEU A 145 19.02 -14.96 10.71
C LEU A 145 19.48 -14.44 12.10
N LYS A 146 18.73 -13.53 12.71
CA LYS A 146 18.91 -13.11 14.11
C LYS A 146 17.76 -13.67 14.93
#